data_AF-A0A485C587-F1
#
_entry.id   AF-A0A485C587-F1
#
_cell.length_a   1.000
_cell.length_b   1.000
_cell.length_c   1.000
_cell.angle_alpha   90.00
_cell.angle_beta   90.00
_cell.angle_gamma   90.00
#
_symmetry.space_group_name_H-M   'P 1'
#
loop_
_entity.id
_entity.type
_entity.pdbx_description
1 polymer ?
#
loop_
_entity_poly.entity_id
_entity_poly.type
_entity_poly.pdbx_seq_one_letter_code
_entity_poly.pdbx_strand_id
1 'polypeptide(L)'
;MPLDSLKEFLIHGELVKRFNAWRELTLNLTTPEKITPEEACEYEPARASGSLETVVENQIAWITTWRIDRYARGSMLKTPFYQRATNTEALPAARKAAEDARDEKQQEVLKTRQDQIAKQPADKMDELVLYPGIKDFDPDMAQTQLFEAAKEFGKDYHDGYRIPENLAQAVLDTVLQPMIFVLNTDDEPQEYRRIKADGDARAAVLFPAAGEASNAQQPAGLVRALFDDQVHDSRAWFMHAALGTRGDVGRLLPLPDDLFQRQM
;
A
#
# COMPACT_ATOMS: atom_id res chain seq x y z
N MET A 1 -0.65 25.14 19.46
CA MET A 1 -0.79 23.69 19.23
C MET A 1 -0.05 22.96 20.35
N PRO A 2 -0.64 21.92 20.98
CA PRO A 2 0.08 21.10 21.96
C PRO A 2 1.37 20.50 21.40
N LEU A 3 2.37 20.28 22.24
CA LEU A 3 3.69 19.73 21.83
C LEU A 3 3.59 18.37 21.12
N ASP A 4 2.67 17.51 21.55
CA ASP A 4 2.51 16.20 20.93
C ASP A 4 1.83 16.30 19.56
N SER A 5 0.85 17.19 19.40
CA SER A 5 0.26 17.48 18.10
C SER A 5 1.29 18.05 17.12
N LEU A 6 2.28 18.84 17.57
CA LEU A 6 3.33 19.35 16.68
C LEU A 6 4.19 18.24 16.05
N LYS A 7 4.41 17.13 16.77
CA LYS A 7 5.21 16.01 16.27
C LYS A 7 4.52 15.29 15.10
N GLU A 8 3.18 15.29 15.06
CA GLU A 8 2.39 14.65 14.00
C GLU A 8 2.54 15.36 12.64
N PHE A 9 2.91 16.64 12.65
CA PHE A 9 3.13 17.45 11.43
C PHE A 9 4.61 17.60 11.06
N LEU A 10 5.52 16.90 11.75
CA LEU A 10 6.94 16.97 11.46
C LEU A 10 7.26 16.23 10.18
N ILE A 11 7.72 16.96 9.15
CA ILE A 11 8.16 16.39 7.88
C ILE A 11 9.68 16.40 7.83
N HIS A 12 10.28 15.22 7.65
CA HIS A 12 11.73 15.11 7.55
C HIS A 12 12.24 15.74 6.24
N GLY A 13 13.34 16.51 6.29
CA GLY A 13 13.85 17.22 5.12
C GLY A 13 14.21 16.31 3.94
N GLU A 14 14.62 15.07 4.21
CA GLU A 14 14.86 14.06 3.17
C GLU A 14 13.58 13.65 2.43
N LEU A 15 12.45 13.54 3.14
CA LEU A 15 11.16 13.27 2.51
C LEU A 15 10.76 14.40 1.57
N VAL A 16 10.95 15.66 2.00
CA VAL A 16 10.68 16.84 1.18
C VAL A 16 11.50 16.80 -0.11
N LYS A 17 12.81 16.52 -0.02
CA LYS A 17 13.69 16.43 -1.20
C LYS A 17 13.23 15.35 -2.19
N ARG A 18 12.93 14.16 -1.69
CA ARG A 18 12.49 13.02 -2.51
C ARG A 18 11.13 13.27 -3.16
N PHE A 19 10.20 13.84 -2.42
CA PHE A 19 8.88 14.20 -2.92
C PHE A 19 8.95 15.27 -4.01
N ASN A 20 9.76 16.32 -3.81
CA ASN A 20 9.95 17.36 -4.82
C ASN A 20 10.66 16.82 -6.08
N ALA A 21 11.67 15.95 -5.92
CA ALA A 21 12.29 15.28 -7.05
C ALA A 21 11.28 14.44 -7.86
N TRP A 22 10.31 13.77 -7.19
CA TRP A 22 9.23 13.05 -7.86
C TRP A 22 8.30 14.00 -8.63
N ARG A 23 7.89 15.12 -8.02
CA ARG A 23 7.07 16.14 -8.69
C ARG A 23 7.75 16.72 -9.94
N GLU A 24 9.03 17.04 -9.83
CA GLU A 24 9.80 17.61 -10.93
C GLU A 24 10.05 16.60 -12.04
N LEU A 25 10.62 15.44 -11.70
CA LEU A 25 11.03 14.45 -12.69
C LEU A 25 9.84 13.79 -13.39
N THR A 26 8.78 13.49 -12.64
CA THR A 26 7.69 12.65 -13.15
C THR A 26 6.50 13.45 -13.63
N LEU A 27 6.22 14.62 -13.03
CA LEU A 27 5.05 15.46 -13.36
C LEU A 27 5.42 16.77 -14.06
N ASN A 28 6.72 17.04 -14.26
CA ASN A 28 7.22 18.30 -14.83
C ASN A 28 6.70 19.55 -14.07
N LEU A 29 6.51 19.40 -12.75
CA LEU A 29 6.11 20.49 -11.86
C LEU A 29 7.34 21.21 -11.34
N THR A 30 7.31 22.54 -11.28
CA THR A 30 8.39 23.32 -10.68
C THR A 30 8.19 23.41 -9.16
N THR A 31 9.25 23.16 -8.40
CA THR A 31 9.27 23.45 -6.95
C THR A 31 9.89 24.84 -6.74
N PRO A 32 9.16 25.78 -6.12
CA PRO A 32 9.75 27.07 -5.78
C PRO A 32 10.82 26.91 -4.69
N GLU A 33 11.99 27.54 -4.88
CA GLU A 33 13.07 27.51 -3.89
C GLU A 33 12.70 28.22 -2.58
N LYS A 34 11.79 29.20 -2.66
CA LYS A 34 11.29 29.99 -1.54
C LYS A 34 9.81 30.26 -1.73
N ILE A 35 9.08 30.23 -0.62
CA ILE A 35 7.67 30.62 -0.55
C ILE A 35 7.62 31.80 0.42
N THR A 36 7.05 32.92 -0.01
CA THR A 36 6.86 34.10 0.86
C THR A 36 5.80 33.81 1.93
N PRO A 37 5.80 34.50 3.08
CA PRO A 37 4.74 34.35 4.07
C PRO A 37 3.34 34.58 3.49
N GLU A 38 3.20 35.51 2.56
CA GLU A 38 1.96 35.81 1.86
C GLU A 38 1.52 34.64 0.96
N GLU A 39 2.41 34.10 0.14
CA GLU A 39 2.14 32.89 -0.67
C GLU A 39 1.88 31.66 0.22
N ALA A 40 2.50 31.57 1.39
CA ALA A 40 2.26 30.46 2.33
C ALA A 40 0.85 30.52 2.95
N CYS A 41 0.23 31.70 3.01
CA CYS A 41 -1.16 31.88 3.43
C CYS A 41 -2.17 31.60 2.31
N GLU A 42 -1.73 31.55 1.05
CA GLU A 42 -2.57 31.33 -0.13
C GLU A 42 -2.26 29.96 -0.76
N TYR A 43 -3.11 28.96 -0.51
CA TYR A 43 -2.91 27.64 -1.13
C TYR A 43 -3.45 27.60 -2.56
N GLU A 44 -2.55 27.74 -3.54
CA GLU A 44 -2.82 27.45 -4.94
C GLU A 44 -2.23 26.09 -5.35
N PRO A 45 -3.06 25.08 -5.68
CA PRO A 45 -2.54 23.77 -6.06
C PRO A 45 -1.89 23.81 -7.45
N ALA A 46 -0.63 23.36 -7.52
CA ALA A 46 0.09 23.22 -8.78
C ALA A 46 -0.60 22.19 -9.68
N ARG A 47 -0.90 22.57 -10.93
CA ARG A 47 -1.54 21.68 -11.91
C ARG A 47 -0.49 20.89 -12.68
N ALA A 48 -0.63 19.57 -12.69
CA ALA A 48 0.18 18.71 -13.54
C ALA A 48 -0.11 18.97 -15.02
N SER A 49 0.87 18.70 -15.88
CA SER A 49 0.68 18.77 -17.33
C SER A 49 -0.09 17.54 -17.81
N GLY A 50 -1.36 17.70 -18.15
CA GLY A 50 -2.18 16.66 -18.77
C GLY A 50 -3.49 16.37 -18.04
N SER A 51 -4.27 15.43 -18.59
CA SER A 51 -5.46 14.90 -17.93
C SER A 51 -5.07 13.91 -16.83
N LEU A 52 -6.04 13.54 -15.97
CA LEU A 52 -5.82 12.57 -14.91
C LEU A 52 -5.33 11.23 -15.48
N GLU A 53 -5.92 10.79 -16.58
CA GLU A 53 -5.60 9.54 -17.27
C GLU A 53 -4.14 9.53 -17.74
N THR A 54 -3.70 10.59 -18.45
CA THR A 54 -2.30 10.69 -18.90
C THR A 54 -1.32 10.75 -17.73
N VAL A 55 -1.68 11.44 -16.65
CA VAL A 55 -0.85 11.49 -15.44
C VAL A 55 -0.76 10.10 -14.79
N VAL A 56 -1.87 9.39 -14.66
CA VAL A 56 -1.92 8.04 -14.10
C VAL A 56 -1.11 7.06 -14.94
N GLU A 57 -1.29 7.03 -16.26
CA GLU A 57 -0.49 6.21 -17.18
C GLU A 57 1.01 6.46 -17.00
N ASN A 58 1.40 7.73 -16.92
CA ASN A 58 2.78 8.14 -16.72
C ASN A 58 3.33 7.73 -15.34
N GLN A 59 2.53 7.80 -14.28
CA GLN A 59 2.94 7.33 -12.94
C GLN A 59 3.03 5.80 -12.87
N ILE A 60 2.11 5.09 -13.53
CA ILE A 60 2.15 3.63 -13.69
C ILE A 60 3.46 3.22 -14.37
N ALA A 61 3.88 3.92 -15.42
CA ALA A 61 5.15 3.65 -16.08
C ALA A 61 6.35 3.82 -15.13
N TRP A 62 6.42 4.89 -14.33
CA TRP A 62 7.51 5.11 -13.36
C TRP A 62 7.59 4.04 -12.27
N ILE A 63 6.47 3.69 -11.65
CA ILE A 63 6.47 2.63 -10.62
C ILE A 63 6.72 1.25 -11.24
N THR A 64 6.27 1.02 -12.48
CA THR A 64 6.59 -0.21 -13.24
C THR A 64 8.09 -0.31 -13.49
N THR A 65 8.75 0.78 -13.88
CA THR A 65 10.22 0.81 -14.00
C THR A 65 10.92 0.38 -12.71
N TRP A 66 10.46 0.90 -11.57
CA TRP A 66 10.98 0.50 -10.26
C TRP A 66 10.77 -0.99 -9.99
N ARG A 67 9.56 -1.52 -10.25
CA ARG A 67 9.23 -2.95 -10.08
C ARG A 67 10.04 -3.84 -11.03
N ILE A 68 10.29 -3.43 -12.28
CA ILE A 68 11.13 -4.19 -13.22
C ILE A 68 12.50 -4.47 -12.60
N ASP A 69 13.15 -3.45 -12.04
CA ASP A 69 14.47 -3.64 -11.47
C ASP A 69 14.43 -4.34 -10.10
N ARG A 70 13.62 -3.83 -9.17
CA ARG A 70 13.55 -4.34 -7.80
C ARG A 70 12.99 -5.76 -7.75
N TYR A 71 11.88 -6.01 -8.46
CA TYR A 71 11.17 -7.28 -8.41
C TYR A 71 11.63 -8.23 -9.51
N ALA A 72 11.44 -7.89 -10.78
CA ALA A 72 11.67 -8.84 -11.86
C ALA A 72 13.16 -9.21 -12.03
N ARG A 73 14.07 -8.24 -11.88
CA ARG A 73 15.53 -8.49 -11.89
C ARG A 73 16.10 -8.87 -10.52
N GLY A 74 15.26 -8.86 -9.47
CA GLY A 74 15.62 -9.30 -8.12
C GLY A 74 16.55 -8.36 -7.35
N SER A 75 16.70 -7.09 -7.78
CA SER A 75 17.60 -6.16 -7.09
C SER A 75 17.11 -5.78 -5.69
N MET A 76 15.83 -6.00 -5.37
CA MET A 76 15.24 -5.81 -4.03
C MET A 76 15.97 -6.57 -2.93
N LEU A 77 16.47 -7.78 -3.17
CA LEU A 77 17.03 -8.62 -2.09
C LEU A 77 18.28 -7.99 -1.43
N LYS A 78 18.96 -7.10 -2.16
CA LYS A 78 20.16 -6.38 -1.68
C LYS A 78 19.85 -4.96 -1.19
N THR A 79 18.60 -4.51 -1.22
CA THR A 79 18.26 -3.14 -0.81
C THR A 79 17.97 -3.05 0.69
N PRO A 80 18.29 -1.90 1.32
CA PRO A 80 18.01 -1.70 2.73
C PRO A 80 16.53 -1.79 3.11
N PHE A 81 15.61 -1.35 2.24
CA PHE A 81 14.18 -1.36 2.56
C PHE A 81 13.64 -2.79 2.79
N TYR A 82 14.06 -3.75 1.95
CA TYR A 82 13.65 -5.14 2.06
C TYR A 82 14.32 -5.84 3.26
N GLN A 83 15.58 -5.50 3.52
CA GLN A 83 16.33 -6.06 4.66
C GLN A 83 15.80 -5.59 6.01
N ARG A 84 15.20 -4.39 6.07
CA ARG A 84 14.56 -3.85 7.27
C ARG A 84 13.10 -4.27 7.43
N ALA A 85 12.49 -4.87 6.41
CA ALA A 85 11.11 -5.33 6.50
C ALA A 85 10.99 -6.44 7.55
N THR A 86 9.97 -6.31 8.41
CA THR A 86 9.69 -7.25 9.50
C THR A 86 9.01 -8.52 8.97
N ASN A 87 9.15 -9.62 9.73
CA ASN A 87 8.70 -10.95 9.28
C ASN A 87 8.46 -11.95 10.41
N THR A 88 8.13 -11.49 11.63
CA THR A 88 8.06 -12.37 12.80
C THR A 88 6.91 -13.37 12.75
N GLU A 89 5.89 -13.10 11.93
CA GLU A 89 4.65 -13.88 11.83
C GLU A 89 4.48 -14.54 10.44
N ALA A 90 5.59 -14.70 9.72
CA ALA A 90 5.60 -15.39 8.42
C ALA A 90 5.22 -16.87 8.52
N LEU A 91 5.66 -17.55 9.58
CA LEU A 91 5.38 -18.96 9.81
C LEU A 91 3.96 -19.18 10.35
N PRO A 92 3.22 -20.21 9.88
CA PRO A 92 1.84 -20.45 10.30
C PRO A 92 1.63 -20.53 11.82
N ALA A 93 2.57 -21.18 12.54
CA ALA A 93 2.48 -21.31 13.99
C ALA A 93 2.65 -19.97 14.73
N ALA A 94 3.62 -19.14 14.30
CA ALA A 94 3.84 -17.82 14.89
C ALA A 94 2.66 -16.89 14.61
N ARG A 95 2.13 -16.94 13.37
CA ARG A 95 0.93 -16.20 12.97
C ARG A 95 -0.27 -16.57 13.82
N LYS A 96 -0.51 -17.88 14.01
CA LYS A 96 -1.66 -18.34 14.78
C LYS A 96 -1.57 -17.90 16.24
N ALA A 97 -0.38 -18.01 16.84
CA ALA A 97 -0.16 -17.53 18.20
C ALA A 97 -0.38 -16.02 18.35
N ALA A 98 0.03 -15.21 17.36
CA ALA A 98 -0.22 -13.76 17.35
C ALA A 98 -1.71 -13.42 17.20
N GLU A 99 -2.42 -14.14 16.33
CA GLU A 99 -3.87 -14.02 16.16
C GLU A 99 -4.61 -14.34 17.47
N ASP A 100 -4.27 -15.46 18.10
CA ASP A 100 -4.90 -15.89 19.37
C ASP A 100 -4.64 -14.85 20.48
N ALA A 101 -3.41 -14.35 20.59
CA ALA A 101 -3.05 -13.30 21.55
C ALA A 101 -3.78 -11.97 21.30
N ARG A 102 -4.05 -11.62 20.04
CA ARG A 102 -4.88 -10.48 19.66
C ARG A 102 -6.33 -10.73 20.07
N ASP A 103 -6.87 -11.89 19.74
CA ASP A 103 -8.26 -12.23 20.02
C ASP A 103 -8.57 -12.27 21.53
N GLU A 104 -7.63 -12.73 22.35
CA GLU A 104 -7.73 -12.62 23.81
C GLU A 104 -7.92 -11.17 24.28
N LYS A 105 -7.12 -10.23 23.75
CA LYS A 105 -7.27 -8.79 24.04
C LYS A 105 -8.60 -8.23 23.53
N GLN A 106 -9.08 -8.70 22.38
CA GLN A 106 -10.38 -8.29 21.86
C GLN A 106 -11.52 -8.77 22.79
N GLN A 107 -11.41 -9.97 23.37
CA GLN A 107 -12.39 -10.44 24.35
C GLN A 107 -12.44 -9.57 25.61
N GLU A 108 -11.30 -9.04 26.07
CA GLU A 108 -11.27 -8.09 27.19
C GLU A 108 -11.98 -6.77 26.85
N VAL A 109 -11.81 -6.27 25.62
CA VAL A 109 -12.56 -5.10 25.15
C VAL A 109 -14.07 -5.38 25.09
N LEU A 110 -14.48 -6.56 24.61
CA LEU A 110 -15.90 -6.94 24.57
C LEU A 110 -16.52 -7.00 25.98
N LYS A 111 -15.80 -7.56 26.97
CA LYS A 111 -16.22 -7.53 28.38
C LYS A 111 -16.38 -6.10 28.90
N THR A 112 -15.41 -5.24 28.58
CA THR A 112 -15.46 -3.80 28.96
C THR A 112 -16.68 -3.11 28.37
N ARG A 113 -16.99 -3.39 27.10
CA ARG A 113 -18.19 -2.84 26.43
C ARG A 113 -19.48 -3.34 27.06
N GLN A 114 -19.56 -4.63 27.41
CA GLN A 114 -20.71 -5.20 28.10
C GLN A 114 -20.93 -4.51 29.46
N ASP A 115 -19.87 -4.28 30.22
CA ASP A 115 -19.94 -3.55 31.49
C ASP A 115 -20.37 -2.09 31.31
N GLN A 116 -19.90 -1.42 30.24
CA GLN A 116 -20.32 -0.06 29.90
C GLN A 116 -21.82 0.01 29.60
N ILE A 117 -22.32 -0.92 28.79
CA ILE A 117 -23.75 -1.02 28.44
C ILE A 117 -24.59 -1.32 29.70
N ALA A 118 -24.15 -2.26 30.54
CA ALA A 118 -24.88 -2.66 31.74
C ALA A 118 -24.97 -1.53 32.80
N LYS A 119 -23.98 -0.63 32.84
CA LYS A 119 -23.94 0.51 33.78
C LYS A 119 -24.60 1.77 33.22
N GLN A 120 -24.90 1.82 31.92
CA GLN A 120 -25.46 3.00 31.29
C GLN A 120 -26.96 3.14 31.62
N PRO A 121 -27.42 4.32 32.10
CA PRO A 121 -28.84 4.60 32.26
C PRO A 121 -29.60 4.50 30.93
N ALA A 122 -30.80 3.89 30.95
CA ALA A 122 -31.61 3.67 29.75
C ALA A 122 -32.00 4.97 29.03
N ASP A 123 -32.17 6.07 29.76
CA ASP A 123 -32.48 7.42 29.28
C ASP A 123 -31.28 8.14 28.64
N LYS A 124 -30.07 7.59 28.77
CA LYS A 124 -28.82 8.17 28.23
C LYS A 124 -28.09 7.23 27.29
N MET A 125 -28.76 6.22 26.74
CA MET A 125 -28.10 5.22 25.90
C MET A 125 -27.48 5.85 24.64
N ASP A 126 -28.09 6.91 24.10
CA ASP A 126 -27.61 7.63 22.91
C ASP A 126 -26.30 8.39 23.14
N GLU A 127 -25.92 8.64 24.40
CA GLU A 127 -24.65 9.30 24.78
C GLU A 127 -23.51 8.29 24.97
N LEU A 128 -23.79 6.98 24.91
CA LEU A 128 -22.82 5.94 25.22
C LEU A 128 -21.78 5.79 24.10
N VAL A 129 -20.54 6.19 24.40
CA VAL A 129 -19.38 5.88 23.56
C VAL A 129 -18.68 4.65 24.10
N LEU A 130 -18.76 3.55 23.35
CA LEU A 130 -18.12 2.29 23.69
C LEU A 130 -16.59 2.40 23.59
N TYR A 131 -15.91 1.64 24.45
CA TYR A 131 -14.45 1.53 24.40
C TYR A 131 -14.00 1.08 22.99
N PRO A 132 -13.00 1.73 22.38
CA PRO A 132 -12.56 1.40 21.03
C PRO A 132 -12.02 -0.04 20.96
N GLY A 133 -12.27 -0.68 19.82
CA GLY A 133 -11.77 -2.04 19.56
C GLY A 133 -10.28 -2.03 19.32
N ILE A 134 -9.64 -3.19 19.40
CA ILE A 134 -8.28 -3.33 18.86
C ILE A 134 -8.33 -3.50 17.35
N LYS A 135 -7.23 -3.18 16.66
CA LYS A 135 -7.10 -3.35 15.21
C LYS A 135 -7.39 -4.79 14.79
N ASP A 136 -7.91 -4.97 13.57
CA ASP A 136 -7.97 -6.27 12.89
C ASP A 136 -6.61 -6.94 12.82
N PHE A 137 -6.63 -8.27 12.89
CA PHE A 137 -5.41 -9.06 12.86
C PHE A 137 -4.76 -8.89 11.48
N ASP A 138 -3.56 -8.34 11.50
CA ASP A 138 -2.76 -8.00 10.32
C ASP A 138 -1.35 -8.51 10.60
N PRO A 139 -0.97 -9.67 10.05
CA PRO A 139 0.22 -10.37 10.50
C PRO A 139 1.50 -9.64 10.11
N ASP A 140 2.50 -9.66 10.99
CA ASP A 140 3.83 -9.13 10.72
C ASP A 140 4.63 -10.03 9.77
N MET A 141 4.35 -9.89 8.48
CA MET A 141 4.95 -10.68 7.41
C MET A 141 5.34 -9.84 6.17
N ALA A 142 5.71 -8.58 6.38
CA ALA A 142 6.00 -7.62 5.32
C ALA A 142 7.09 -8.15 4.35
N GLN A 143 8.14 -8.78 4.87
CA GLN A 143 9.21 -9.33 4.02
C GLN A 143 8.70 -10.49 3.13
N THR A 144 7.87 -11.39 3.67
CA THR A 144 7.22 -12.45 2.89
C THR A 144 6.26 -11.87 1.84
N GLN A 145 5.43 -10.90 2.22
CA GLN A 145 4.49 -10.23 1.31
C GLN A 145 5.20 -9.59 0.12
N LEU A 146 6.28 -8.82 0.38
CA LEU A 146 7.09 -8.19 -0.67
C LEU A 146 7.77 -9.23 -1.57
N PHE A 147 8.28 -10.32 -1.00
CA PHE A 147 8.93 -11.38 -1.78
C PHE A 147 7.95 -12.08 -2.73
N GLU A 148 6.75 -12.41 -2.25
CA GLU A 148 5.71 -13.06 -3.06
C GLU A 148 5.18 -12.11 -4.15
N ALA A 149 4.96 -10.83 -3.80
CA ALA A 149 4.61 -9.78 -4.77
C ALA A 149 5.66 -9.62 -5.87
N ALA A 150 6.94 -9.66 -5.50
CA ALA A 150 8.04 -9.58 -6.45
C ALA A 150 8.10 -10.80 -7.37
N LYS A 151 7.87 -12.00 -6.82
CA LYS A 151 7.85 -13.25 -7.60
C LYS A 151 6.70 -13.28 -8.60
N GLU A 152 5.51 -12.82 -8.23
CA GLU A 152 4.37 -12.74 -9.14
C GLU A 152 4.62 -11.72 -10.25
N PHE A 153 5.01 -10.50 -9.89
CA PHE A 153 5.37 -9.48 -10.89
C PHE A 153 6.48 -9.96 -11.83
N GLY A 154 7.50 -10.63 -11.30
CA GLY A 154 8.59 -11.17 -12.10
C GLY A 154 8.15 -12.26 -13.07
N LYS A 155 7.18 -13.10 -12.71
CA LYS A 155 6.57 -14.06 -13.63
C LYS A 155 5.81 -13.34 -14.73
N ASP A 156 4.95 -12.40 -14.36
CA ASP A 156 4.13 -11.67 -15.33
C ASP A 156 5.00 -10.89 -16.32
N TYR A 157 6.11 -10.29 -15.85
CA TYR A 157 7.04 -9.54 -16.69
C TYR A 157 7.79 -10.42 -17.71
N HIS A 158 8.22 -11.63 -17.33
CA HIS A 158 9.00 -12.52 -18.21
C HIS A 158 8.12 -13.40 -19.11
N ASP A 159 7.00 -13.89 -18.59
CA ASP A 159 6.17 -14.89 -19.26
C ASP A 159 5.04 -14.27 -20.10
N GLY A 160 4.82 -12.95 -19.99
CA GLY A 160 3.80 -12.21 -20.73
C GLY A 160 2.40 -12.26 -20.10
N TYR A 161 1.43 -11.63 -20.77
CA TYR A 161 0.03 -11.60 -20.34
C TYR A 161 -0.59 -13.01 -20.30
N ARG A 162 -1.23 -13.37 -19.18
CA ARG A 162 -1.91 -14.67 -18.97
C ARG A 162 -3.40 -14.45 -18.72
N ILE A 163 -4.23 -15.26 -19.36
CA ILE A 163 -5.64 -15.44 -18.95
C ILE A 163 -5.64 -16.44 -17.77
N PRO A 164 -6.28 -16.14 -16.64
CA PRO A 164 -6.22 -16.99 -15.46
C PRO A 164 -6.84 -18.38 -15.68
N GLU A 165 -6.14 -19.45 -15.27
CA GLU A 165 -6.60 -20.84 -15.48
C GLU A 165 -7.55 -21.38 -14.38
N ASN A 166 -7.81 -20.65 -13.27
CA ASN A 166 -8.69 -21.14 -12.20
C ASN A 166 -9.39 -20.06 -11.33
N LEU A 167 -10.42 -20.49 -10.60
CA LEU A 167 -11.37 -19.68 -9.81
C LEU A 167 -10.73 -18.86 -8.67
N ALA A 168 -9.57 -19.27 -8.14
CA ALA A 168 -8.83 -18.49 -7.13
C ALA A 168 -8.17 -17.24 -7.74
N GLN A 169 -7.89 -17.29 -9.05
CA GLN A 169 -7.34 -16.19 -9.82
C GLN A 169 -8.44 -15.27 -10.36
N ALA A 170 -9.66 -15.78 -10.54
CA ALA A 170 -10.86 -14.96 -10.76
C ALA A 170 -11.22 -14.07 -9.55
N VAL A 171 -10.88 -14.49 -8.31
CA VAL A 171 -11.05 -13.64 -7.10
C VAL A 171 -9.99 -12.53 -7.05
N LEU A 172 -8.77 -12.77 -7.55
CA LEU A 172 -7.76 -11.73 -7.74
C LEU A 172 -8.30 -10.64 -8.69
N ASP A 173 -8.97 -11.03 -9.77
CA ASP A 173 -9.67 -10.11 -10.68
C ASP A 173 -10.82 -9.38 -9.98
N THR A 174 -11.50 -9.99 -9.01
CA THR A 174 -12.65 -9.39 -8.30
C THR A 174 -12.24 -8.41 -7.19
N VAL A 175 -11.09 -8.62 -6.53
CA VAL A 175 -10.61 -7.75 -5.44
C VAL A 175 -9.75 -6.60 -5.96
N LEU A 176 -8.98 -6.82 -7.03
CA LEU A 176 -8.26 -5.75 -7.73
C LEU A 176 -9.15 -4.99 -8.71
N GLN A 177 -10.38 -5.48 -8.96
CA GLN A 177 -11.33 -4.84 -9.85
C GLN A 177 -11.46 -3.33 -9.57
N PRO A 178 -11.57 -2.79 -8.34
CA PRO A 178 -11.62 -1.33 -8.13
C PRO A 178 -10.35 -0.55 -8.55
N MET A 179 -9.18 -1.21 -8.55
CA MET A 179 -7.91 -0.61 -8.99
C MET A 179 -7.66 -0.85 -10.49
N ILE A 180 -8.25 -1.91 -11.07
CA ILE A 180 -8.25 -2.23 -12.50
C ILE A 180 -9.47 -1.59 -13.22
N PHE A 181 -10.47 -1.09 -12.50
CA PHE A 181 -11.74 -0.54 -13.05
C PHE A 181 -11.58 0.83 -13.73
N VAL A 182 -10.35 1.32 -13.91
CA VAL A 182 -10.06 2.37 -14.91
C VAL A 182 -9.88 1.78 -16.32
N LEU A 183 -9.74 0.45 -16.44
CA LEU A 183 -9.38 -0.28 -17.65
C LEU A 183 -10.41 -1.38 -17.95
N ASN A 184 -11.69 -1.01 -18.02
CA ASN A 184 -12.59 -1.76 -18.91
C ASN A 184 -12.36 -1.21 -20.33
N THR A 185 -11.17 -1.47 -20.85
CA THR A 185 -10.77 -1.16 -22.22
C THR A 185 -10.83 -2.44 -23.02
N ASP A 186 -11.27 -2.34 -24.27
CA ASP A 186 -11.56 -3.48 -25.14
C ASP A 186 -10.31 -4.37 -25.49
N ASP A 187 -9.10 -4.09 -24.95
CA ASP A 187 -7.84 -4.82 -25.24
C ASP A 187 -6.79 -4.76 -24.07
N GLU A 188 -7.01 -5.52 -23.00
CA GLU A 188 -6.06 -5.68 -21.87
C GLU A 188 -4.62 -6.11 -22.29
N PRO A 189 -4.43 -7.04 -23.26
CA PRO A 189 -3.09 -7.40 -23.74
C PRO A 189 -2.31 -6.24 -24.36
N GLN A 190 -2.97 -5.28 -25.00
CA GLN A 190 -2.32 -4.08 -25.52
C GLN A 190 -1.83 -3.16 -24.40
N GLU A 191 -2.64 -2.96 -23.37
CA GLU A 191 -2.27 -2.12 -22.23
C GLU A 191 -1.11 -2.70 -21.44
N TYR A 192 -1.13 -4.01 -21.19
CA TYR A 192 0.01 -4.71 -20.58
C TYR A 192 1.31 -4.44 -21.38
N ARG A 193 1.26 -4.58 -22.71
CA ARG A 193 2.43 -4.34 -23.56
C ARG A 193 2.89 -2.88 -23.50
N ARG A 194 1.95 -1.93 -23.47
CA ARG A 194 2.25 -0.50 -23.34
C ARG A 194 2.93 -0.18 -22.01
N ILE A 195 2.36 -0.64 -20.89
CA ILE A 195 2.91 -0.43 -19.55
C ILE A 195 4.31 -1.04 -19.44
N LYS A 196 4.51 -2.26 -19.96
CA LYS A 196 5.82 -2.91 -19.99
C LYS A 196 6.83 -2.09 -20.81
N ALA A 197 6.46 -1.67 -22.02
CA ALA A 197 7.34 -0.90 -22.90
C ALA A 197 7.72 0.46 -22.28
N ASP A 198 6.75 1.18 -21.72
CA ASP A 198 6.99 2.47 -21.07
C ASP A 198 7.86 2.32 -19.82
N GLY A 199 7.66 1.25 -19.05
CA GLY A 199 8.49 0.89 -17.91
C GLY A 199 9.94 0.59 -18.31
N ASP A 200 10.13 -0.23 -19.34
CA ASP A 200 11.44 -0.60 -19.90
C ASP A 200 12.18 0.63 -20.44
N ALA A 201 11.48 1.55 -21.14
CA ALA A 201 12.05 2.76 -21.72
C ALA A 201 12.65 3.72 -20.68
N ARG A 202 12.17 3.68 -19.44
CA ARG A 202 12.61 4.55 -18.34
C ARG A 202 13.64 3.89 -17.41
N ALA A 203 13.97 2.61 -17.63
CA ALA A 203 14.86 1.84 -16.76
C ALA A 203 16.22 2.50 -16.57
N ALA A 204 16.84 3.01 -17.64
CA ALA A 204 18.15 3.64 -17.57
C ALA A 204 18.15 4.96 -16.76
N VAL A 205 16.99 5.61 -16.60
CA VAL A 205 16.87 6.86 -15.83
C VAL A 205 16.97 6.56 -14.33
N LEU A 206 16.18 5.62 -13.83
CA LEU A 206 16.21 5.24 -12.40
C LEU A 206 17.41 4.35 -12.06
N PHE A 207 17.82 3.47 -12.98
CA PHE A 207 18.85 2.45 -12.79
C PHE A 207 19.93 2.57 -13.88
N PRO A 208 20.86 3.53 -13.73
CA PRO A 208 21.92 3.75 -14.71
C PRO A 208 22.92 2.60 -14.74
N ALA A 209 23.50 2.32 -15.91
CA ALA A 209 24.49 1.25 -16.09
C ALA A 209 25.76 1.43 -15.23
N ALA A 210 26.11 2.67 -14.89
CA ALA A 210 27.21 3.00 -13.97
C ALA A 210 26.90 2.66 -12.50
N GLY A 211 25.69 2.15 -12.20
CA GLY A 211 25.25 1.75 -10.88
C GLY A 211 24.50 2.84 -10.12
N GLU A 212 23.71 2.43 -9.14
CA GLU A 212 22.80 3.29 -8.37
C GLU A 212 23.49 4.47 -7.66
N ALA A 213 24.75 4.30 -7.26
CA ALA A 213 25.54 5.35 -6.63
C ALA A 213 25.80 6.53 -7.59
N SER A 214 25.84 6.30 -8.90
CA SER A 214 26.16 7.32 -9.91
C SER A 214 25.10 8.42 -10.02
N ASN A 215 23.84 8.13 -9.67
CA ASN A 215 22.74 9.09 -9.70
C ASN A 215 22.09 9.32 -8.33
N ALA A 216 22.68 8.86 -7.22
CA ALA A 216 22.03 8.86 -5.91
C ALA A 216 21.56 10.23 -5.42
N GLN A 217 22.29 11.31 -5.77
CA GLN A 217 21.95 12.69 -5.41
C GLN A 217 21.22 13.45 -6.53
N GLN A 218 21.00 12.81 -7.67
CA GLN A 218 20.28 13.37 -8.81
C GLN A 218 18.77 13.11 -8.65
N PRO A 219 17.89 13.86 -9.33
CA PRO A 219 16.44 13.68 -9.22
C PRO A 219 15.99 12.22 -9.37
N ALA A 220 16.55 11.48 -10.33
CA ALA A 220 16.22 10.07 -10.53
C ALA A 220 16.63 9.15 -9.37
N GLY A 221 17.77 9.40 -8.72
CA GLY A 221 18.18 8.65 -7.53
C GLY A 221 17.32 8.97 -6.31
N LEU A 222 16.89 10.22 -6.17
CA LEU A 222 15.95 10.65 -5.13
C LEU A 222 14.56 10.03 -5.33
N VAL A 223 14.07 9.96 -6.57
CA VAL A 223 12.82 9.26 -6.91
C VAL A 223 12.92 7.76 -6.64
N ARG A 224 14.04 7.12 -7.01
CA ARG A 224 14.28 5.72 -6.65
C ARG A 224 14.24 5.50 -5.14
N ALA A 225 14.87 6.39 -4.36
CA ALA A 225 14.85 6.33 -2.90
C ALA A 225 13.46 6.60 -2.31
N LEU A 226 12.64 7.44 -2.96
CA LEU A 226 11.23 7.64 -2.61
C LEU A 226 10.45 6.33 -2.75
N PHE A 227 10.63 5.63 -3.88
CA PHE A 227 9.98 4.34 -4.12
C PHE A 227 10.47 3.26 -3.17
N ASP A 228 11.76 3.23 -2.85
CA ASP A 228 12.33 2.25 -1.92
C ASP A 228 11.83 2.43 -0.47
N ASP A 229 11.73 3.66 0.04
CA ASP A 229 11.55 3.90 1.48
C ASP A 229 10.20 4.57 1.86
N GLN A 230 9.40 5.05 0.90
CA GLN A 230 8.17 5.80 1.20
C GLN A 230 6.91 5.31 0.46
N VAL A 231 7.06 4.73 -0.73
CA VAL A 231 5.92 4.19 -1.48
C VAL A 231 5.69 2.74 -1.06
N HIS A 232 4.49 2.48 -0.54
CA HIS A 232 4.08 1.15 -0.09
C HIS A 232 3.45 0.38 -1.25
N ASP A 233 3.72 -0.93 -1.33
CA ASP A 233 3.08 -1.83 -2.29
C ASP A 233 1.81 -2.42 -1.69
N SER A 234 0.69 -1.68 -1.76
CA SER A 234 -0.59 -2.15 -1.20
C SER A 234 -1.07 -3.46 -1.82
N ARG A 235 -0.70 -3.76 -3.07
CA ARG A 235 -1.00 -5.05 -3.71
C ARG A 235 -0.39 -6.21 -2.91
N ALA A 236 0.83 -6.08 -2.42
CA ALA A 236 1.49 -7.12 -1.62
C ALA A 236 0.64 -7.46 -0.38
N TRP A 237 0.10 -6.45 0.30
CA TRP A 237 -0.80 -6.66 1.43
C TRP A 237 -2.15 -7.27 1.00
N PHE A 238 -2.80 -6.72 -0.03
CA PHE A 238 -4.12 -7.18 -0.50
C PHE A 238 -4.11 -8.66 -0.95
N MET A 239 -3.04 -9.12 -1.59
CA MET A 239 -2.89 -10.52 -1.98
C MET A 239 -2.92 -11.48 -0.78
N HIS A 240 -2.52 -11.04 0.41
CA HIS A 240 -2.58 -11.87 1.61
C HIS A 240 -3.86 -11.65 2.42
N ALA A 241 -4.30 -10.40 2.55
CA ALA A 241 -5.48 -10.04 3.34
C ALA A 241 -6.79 -10.51 2.70
N ALA A 242 -6.93 -10.39 1.38
CA ALA A 242 -8.17 -10.71 0.68
C ALA A 242 -8.25 -12.17 0.21
N LEU A 243 -7.11 -12.78 -0.14
CA LEU A 243 -7.07 -14.17 -0.62
C LEU A 243 -6.85 -15.18 0.49
N GLY A 244 -6.89 -14.73 1.76
CA GLY A 244 -6.85 -15.52 2.99
C GLY A 244 -6.00 -16.76 2.85
N THR A 245 -4.69 -16.67 3.11
CA THR A 245 -3.72 -17.76 2.91
C THR A 245 -4.30 -19.14 3.27
N ARG A 246 -4.85 -19.86 2.28
CA ARG A 246 -5.18 -21.29 2.26
C ARG A 246 -5.67 -21.94 3.58
N GLY A 247 -6.55 -21.27 4.30
CA GLY A 247 -7.25 -21.82 5.46
C GLY A 247 -8.24 -20.78 5.97
N ASP A 248 -9.53 -21.10 5.86
CA ASP A 248 -10.63 -20.37 6.51
C ASP A 248 -11.02 -19.00 5.93
N VAL A 249 -11.55 -19.02 4.69
CA VAL A 249 -12.40 -17.97 4.11
C VAL A 249 -13.77 -17.87 4.82
N GLY A 250 -13.85 -18.25 6.09
CA GLY A 250 -15.09 -18.38 6.85
C GLY A 250 -15.38 -17.25 7.83
N ARG A 251 -14.51 -16.23 7.97
CA ARG A 251 -14.59 -15.34 9.14
C ARG A 251 -14.38 -13.83 8.90
N LEU A 252 -14.40 -13.39 7.64
CA LEU A 252 -14.32 -11.95 7.28
C LEU A 252 -15.68 -11.27 7.10
N LEU A 253 -16.78 -11.97 7.39
CA LEU A 253 -18.10 -11.37 7.54
C LEU A 253 -18.57 -11.59 8.99
N PRO A 254 -18.84 -10.54 9.78
CA PRO A 254 -19.67 -10.70 10.95
C PRO A 254 -21.05 -11.14 10.43
N LEU A 255 -21.42 -12.40 10.67
CA LEU A 255 -22.80 -12.85 10.48
C LEU A 255 -23.69 -11.96 11.37
N PRO A 256 -24.71 -11.27 10.81
CA PRO A 256 -25.61 -10.43 11.59
C PRO A 256 -26.62 -11.19 12.47
N ASP A 257 -26.47 -12.49 12.71
CA ASP A 257 -27.62 -13.33 13.11
C ASP A 257 -27.67 -13.76 14.59
N ASP A 258 -26.65 -13.48 15.42
CA ASP A 258 -26.64 -13.98 16.80
C ASP A 258 -27.12 -12.97 17.88
N LEU A 259 -27.76 -11.87 17.48
CA LEU A 259 -28.34 -10.88 18.42
C LEU A 259 -29.89 -10.79 18.40
N PHE A 260 -30.61 -11.64 17.65
CA PHE A 260 -32.07 -11.54 17.54
C PHE A 260 -32.86 -12.87 17.67
N GLN A 261 -32.49 -13.76 18.60
CA GLN A 261 -33.29 -14.96 18.92
C GLN A 261 -33.47 -15.22 20.44
N ARG A 262 -33.66 -14.17 21.24
CA ARG A 262 -34.27 -14.32 22.58
C ARG A 262 -35.32 -13.25 22.84
N GLN A 263 -36.47 -13.41 22.20
CA GLN A 263 -37.77 -12.97 22.69
C GLN A 263 -38.87 -13.76 21.96
N MET A 264 -39.12 -14.98 22.45
CA MET A 264 -40.44 -15.54 22.79
C MET A 264 -40.23 -16.73 23.71
#